data_AF-A0A645DC89-F1
#
_entry.id   AF-A0A645DC89-F1
#
_cell.length_a   1.000
_cell.length_b   1.000
_cell.length_c   1.000
_cell.angle_alpha   90.00
_cell.angle_beta   90.00
_cell.angle_gamma   90.00
#
_symmetry.space_group_name_H-M   'P 1'
#
loop_
_entity.id
_entity.type
_entity.pdbx_description
1 polymer ?
#
loop_
_entity_poly.entity_id
_entity_poly.type
_entity_poly.pdbx_seq_one_letter_code
_entity_poly.pdbx_strand_id
1 'polypeptide(L)'
;MLILDDVISAGTSVRESVDIIRAAGAQPAGVVIALDRMERGKGVLSAVQEVQESFDIPVIAVATLEDLIAYLADSPELAANLDAVKAYRETYGISTPR
;
A
#
# COMPACT_ATOMS: atom_id res chain seq x y z
N MET A 1 -11.37 -10.51 11.63
CA MET A 1 -11.93 -9.28 11.03
C MET A 1 -11.05 -8.83 9.88
N LEU A 2 -11.63 -8.31 8.80
CA LEU A 2 -10.87 -7.65 7.72
C LEU A 2 -10.99 -6.14 7.88
N ILE A 3 -9.86 -5.44 7.76
CA ILE A 3 -9.79 -3.97 7.77
C ILE A 3 -9.77 -3.52 6.31
N LEU A 4 -10.63 -2.59 5.93
CA LEU A 4 -10.68 -2.01 4.58
C LEU A 4 -10.24 -0.55 4.66
N ASP A 5 -9.25 -0.17 3.85
CA ASP A 5 -8.76 1.22 3.77
C ASP A 5 -8.53 1.61 2.30
N ASP A 6 -8.38 2.91 2.01
CA ASP A 6 -8.09 3.37 0.66
C ASP A 6 -6.61 3.19 0.30
N VAL A 7 -5.71 3.75 1.11
CA VAL A 7 -4.25 3.70 0.98
C VAL A 7 -3.59 3.69 2.37
N ILE A 8 -2.42 3.06 2.48
CA ILE A 8 -1.61 3.15 3.71
C ILE A 8 -0.57 4.26 3.53
N SER A 9 -0.71 5.35 4.30
CA SER A 9 0.27 6.46 4.31
C SER A 9 1.33 6.28 5.41
N ALA A 10 0.94 6.44 6.67
CA ALA A 10 1.80 6.25 7.85
C ALA A 10 1.40 5.04 8.72
N GLY A 11 0.42 4.25 8.26
CA GLY A 11 -0.09 3.08 8.99
C GLY A 11 -0.87 3.41 10.28
N THR A 12 -1.13 4.70 10.56
CA THR A 12 -1.80 5.13 11.81
C THR A 12 -3.24 4.62 11.90
N SER A 13 -4.03 4.75 10.82
CA SER A 13 -5.43 4.26 10.76
C SER A 13 -5.52 2.75 11.00
N VAL A 14 -4.61 2.00 10.36
CA VAL A 14 -4.51 0.55 10.51
C VAL A 14 -4.12 0.18 11.94
N ARG A 15 -3.14 0.87 12.54
CA ARG A 15 -2.71 0.63 13.93
C ARG A 15 -3.86 0.81 14.91
N GLU A 16 -4.59 1.93 14.83
CA GLU A 16 -5.74 2.19 15.69
C GLU A 16 -6.81 1.09 15.55
N SER A 17 -7.08 0.66 14.31
CA SER A 17 -8.04 -0.41 14.04
C SER A 17 -7.60 -1.75 14.62
N VAL A 18 -6.31 -2.10 14.49
CA VAL A 18 -5.73 -3.32 15.08
C VAL A 18 -5.86 -3.30 16.60
N ASP A 19 -5.55 -2.16 17.22
CA ASP A 19 -5.62 -2.01 18.68
C ASP A 19 -7.05 -2.16 19.19
N ILE A 20 -8.05 -1.57 18.50
CA ILE A 20 -9.48 -1.72 18.83
C ILE A 20 -9.91 -3.19 18.73
N ILE A 21 -9.54 -3.89 17.66
CA ILE A 21 -9.90 -5.30 17.43
C ILE A 21 -9.29 -6.19 18.51
N ARG A 22 -8.01 -5.98 18.85
CA ARG A 22 -7.31 -6.73 19.90
C ARG A 22 -7.87 -6.44 21.28
N ALA A 23 -8.22 -5.18 21.57
CA ALA A 23 -8.86 -4.80 22.83
C ALA A 23 -10.24 -5.46 23.01
N ALA A 24 -10.94 -5.75 21.91
CA ALA A 24 -12.18 -6.54 21.93
C ALA A 24 -11.95 -8.07 22.05
N GLY A 25 -10.69 -8.52 22.21
CA GLY A 25 -10.34 -9.94 22.33
C GLY A 25 -10.33 -10.71 21.01
N ALA A 26 -10.29 -10.02 19.87
CA ALA A 26 -10.26 -10.63 18.54
C ALA A 26 -8.90 -10.43 17.85
N GLN A 27 -8.64 -11.23 16.81
CA GLN A 27 -7.47 -11.09 15.96
C GLN A 27 -7.87 -10.56 14.57
N PRO A 28 -7.23 -9.50 14.05
CA PRO A 28 -7.38 -9.10 12.66
C PRO A 28 -6.88 -10.22 11.74
N ALA A 29 -7.62 -10.51 10.68
CA ALA A 29 -7.25 -11.50 9.67
C ALA A 29 -6.37 -10.90 8.56
N GLY A 30 -6.39 -9.58 8.39
CA GLY A 30 -5.65 -8.87 7.36
C GLY A 30 -6.22 -7.48 7.07
N VAL A 31 -5.52 -6.77 6.20
CA VAL A 31 -5.90 -5.45 5.68
C VAL A 31 -6.06 -5.55 4.17
N VAL A 32 -7.11 -4.94 3.63
CA VAL A 32 -7.30 -4.77 2.20
C VAL A 32 -7.28 -3.29 1.87
N ILE A 33 -6.46 -2.91 0.89
CA ILE A 33 -6.33 -1.53 0.41
C ILE A 33 -6.67 -1.42 -1.07
N ALA A 34 -7.17 -0.25 -1.48
CA ALA A 34 -7.49 -0.02 -2.88
C ALA A 34 -6.21 0.08 -3.74
N LEU A 35 -5.21 0.82 -3.26
CA LEU A 35 -3.96 1.04 -4.01
C LEU A 35 -2.73 0.90 -3.10
N ASP A 36 -1.85 -0.04 -3.43
CA ASP A 36 -0.48 -0.04 -2.93
C ASP A 36 0.37 0.90 -3.78
N ARG A 37 0.78 2.01 -3.17
CA ARG A 37 1.60 3.02 -3.81
C ARG A 37 3.05 2.56 -4.03
N MET A 38 3.49 1.48 -3.37
CA MET A 38 4.86 0.95 -3.46
C MET A 38 5.93 2.02 -3.20
N GLU A 39 5.62 2.95 -2.31
CA GLU A 39 6.49 4.06 -1.92
C GLU A 39 7.19 3.75 -0.59
N ARG A 40 8.43 4.19 -0.45
CA ARG A 40 9.11 4.16 0.84
C ARG A 40 8.42 5.11 1.82
N GLY A 41 8.28 4.66 3.07
CA GLY A 41 7.86 5.50 4.18
C GLY A 41 8.98 6.44 4.62
N LYS A 42 9.08 6.70 5.92
CA LYS A 42 10.19 7.48 6.49
C LYS A 42 11.50 6.68 6.55
N GLY A 43 11.44 5.36 6.40
CA GLY A 43 12.57 4.44 6.49
C GLY A 43 12.87 3.75 5.16
N VAL A 44 13.42 2.53 5.27
CA VAL A 44 13.75 1.69 4.11
C VAL A 44 12.51 0.95 3.59
N LEU A 45 11.53 0.69 4.46
CA LEU A 45 10.32 -0.07 4.17
C LEU A 45 9.19 0.83 3.66
N SER A 46 8.25 0.24 2.92
CA SER A 46 6.96 0.89 2.65
C SER A 46 6.05 0.83 3.88
N ALA A 47 5.05 1.70 3.92
CA ALA A 47 4.04 1.67 4.99
C ALA A 47 3.29 0.33 5.05
N VAL A 48 3.12 -0.34 3.89
CA VAL A 48 2.55 -1.69 3.80
C VAL A 48 3.44 -2.72 4.50
N GLN A 49 4.75 -2.71 4.21
CA GLN A 49 5.71 -3.62 4.84
C GLN A 49 5.83 -3.37 6.34
N GLU A 50 5.85 -2.10 6.77
CA GLU A 50 5.87 -1.74 8.19
C GLU A 50 4.65 -2.32 8.93
N VAL A 51 3.47 -2.29 8.32
CA VAL A 51 2.24 -2.87 8.90
C VAL A 51 2.32 -4.39 8.95
N GLN A 52 2.78 -5.05 7.88
CA GLN A 52 2.92 -6.51 7.85
C GLN A 52 3.89 -7.00 8.92
N GLU A 53 5.06 -6.36 9.04
CA GLU A 53 6.07 -6.70 10.05
C GLU A 53 5.60 -6.38 11.48
N SER A 54 4.93 -5.23 11.69
CA SER A 54 4.52 -4.79 13.04
C SER A 54 3.41 -5.64 13.64
N PHE A 55 2.49 -6.13 12.81
CA PHE A 55 1.25 -6.76 13.29
C PHE A 55 1.12 -8.24 12.93
N ASP A 56 2.02 -8.77 12.09
CA ASP A 56 2.00 -10.14 11.58
C ASP A 56 0.65 -10.49 10.93
N ILE A 57 0.16 -9.56 10.09
CA ILE A 57 -1.09 -9.72 9.34
C ILE A 57 -0.84 -9.42 7.85
N PRO A 58 -1.49 -10.15 6.93
CA PRO A 58 -1.35 -9.90 5.51
C PRO A 58 -2.00 -8.56 5.13
N VAL A 59 -1.37 -7.84 4.21
CA VAL A 59 -1.94 -6.67 3.54
C VAL A 59 -2.09 -7.00 2.06
N ILE A 60 -3.30 -6.83 1.53
CA ILE A 60 -3.65 -7.15 0.15
C ILE A 60 -4.10 -5.87 -0.55
N ALA A 61 -3.54 -5.58 -1.71
CA ALA A 61 -3.95 -4.44 -2.52
C ALA A 61 -4.82 -4.89 -3.71
N VAL A 62 -5.86 -4.11 -4.01
CA VAL A 62 -6.68 -4.31 -5.22
C VAL A 62 -5.88 -3.96 -6.47
N ALA A 63 -5.08 -2.89 -6.41
CA ALA A 63 -4.15 -2.48 -7.44
C ALA A 63 -2.84 -2.00 -6.83
N THR A 64 -1.77 -2.02 -7.62
CA THR A 64 -0.45 -1.50 -7.26
C THR A 64 -0.06 -0.34 -8.17
N LEU A 65 0.99 0.40 -7.80
CA LEU A 65 1.58 1.41 -8.67
C LEU A 65 2.07 0.81 -10.01
N GLU A 66 2.47 -0.46 -10.03
CA GLU A 66 2.81 -1.15 -11.29
C GLU A 66 1.60 -1.32 -12.20
N ASP A 67 0.47 -1.72 -11.64
CA ASP A 67 -0.79 -1.86 -12.39
C ASP A 67 -1.23 -0.50 -12.94
N LEU A 68 -1.06 0.58 -12.16
CA LEU A 68 -1.33 1.94 -12.63
C LEU A 68 -0.41 2.36 -13.77
N ILE A 69 0.89 2.09 -13.68
CA ILE A 69 1.85 2.39 -14.75
C ILE A 69 1.51 1.60 -16.03
N ALA A 70 1.14 0.33 -15.89
CA ALA A 70 0.73 -0.50 -17.02
C ALA A 70 -0.54 0.05 -17.68
N TYR A 71 -1.53 0.46 -16.89
CA TYR A 71 -2.76 1.08 -17.38
C TYR A 71 -2.52 2.41 -18.13
N LEU A 72 -1.65 3.27 -17.58
CA LEU A 72 -1.28 4.54 -18.22
C LEU A 72 -0.52 4.33 -19.53
N ALA A 73 0.30 3.28 -19.62
CA ALA A 73 1.04 2.95 -20.84
C ALA A 73 0.14 2.48 -21.99
N ASP A 74 -0.99 1.85 -21.67
CA ASP A 74 -1.97 1.34 -22.65
C ASP A 74 -2.98 2.42 -23.11
N SER A 75 -2.95 3.61 -22.48
CA SER A 75 -3.88 4.71 -22.74
C SER A 75 -3.18 5.91 -23.40
N PRO A 76 -3.30 6.10 -24.73
CA PRO A 76 -2.61 7.19 -25.45
C PRO A 76 -2.94 8.59 -24.93
N GLU A 77 -4.16 8.80 -24.43
CA GLU A 77 -4.62 10.06 -23.86
C GLU A 77 -3.97 10.39 -22.51
N LEU A 78 -3.50 9.36 -21.79
CA LEU A 78 -2.90 9.47 -20.46
C LEU A 78 -1.37 9.32 -20.50
N ALA A 79 -0.79 9.07 -21.68
CA ALA A 79 0.65 8.91 -21.88
C ALA A 79 1.45 10.13 -21.38
N ALA A 80 0.87 11.33 -21.39
CA ALA A 80 1.48 12.54 -20.84
C ALA A 80 1.78 12.44 -19.33
N ASN A 81 0.99 11.66 -18.57
CA ASN A 81 1.18 11.45 -17.14
C ASN A 81 2.14 10.28 -16.85
N LEU A 82 2.40 9.40 -17.82
CA LEU A 82 3.21 8.20 -17.64
C LEU A 82 4.64 8.54 -17.21
N ASP A 83 5.25 9.54 -17.85
CA ASP A 83 6.63 9.93 -17.55
C ASP A 83 6.77 10.51 -16.14
N ALA A 84 5.79 11.31 -15.70
CA ALA A 84 5.76 11.85 -14.35
C ALA A 84 5.64 10.75 -13.30
N VAL A 85 4.77 9.75 -13.52
CA VAL A 85 4.58 8.63 -12.59
C VAL A 85 5.81 7.71 -12.55
N LYS A 86 6.47 7.49 -13.70
CA LYS A 86 7.73 6.73 -13.75
C LYS A 86 8.84 7.43 -12.99
N ALA A 87 9.06 8.72 -13.21
CA ALA A 87 10.08 9.49 -12.50
C ALA A 87 9.82 9.51 -10.99
N TYR A 88 8.55 9.60 -10.60
CA TYR A 88 8.14 9.49 -9.21
C TYR A 88 8.49 8.12 -8.61
N ARG A 89 8.21 7.02 -9.32
CA ARG A 89 8.57 5.66 -8.90
C ARG A 89 10.09 5.48 -8.80
N GLU A 90 10.87 6.03 -9.71
CA GLU A 90 12.34 5.96 -9.62
C GLU A 90 12.86 6.67 -8.37
N THR A 91 12.23 7.78 -7.98
CA THR A 91 12.66 8.59 -6.83
C THR A 91 12.25 7.97 -5.50
N TYR A 92 11.01 7.49 -5.38
CA TYR A 92 10.40 7.08 -4.11
C TYR A 92 10.03 5.60 -4.01
N GLY A 93 10.07 4.89 -5.13
CA GLY A 93 9.59 3.51 -5.22
C GLY A 93 10.45 2.52 -4.45
N ILE A 94 9.80 1.44 -4.02
CA ILE A 94 10.46 0.25 -3.48
C ILE A 94 10.02 -0.99 -4.27
N SER A 95 10.98 -1.89 -4.49
CA SER A 95 10.70 -3.20 -5.08
C SER A 95 10.32 -4.16 -3.98
N THR A 96 9.05 -4.57 -3.93
CA THR A 96 8.60 -5.63 -3.03
C THR A 96 8.67 -6.96 -3.80
N PRO A 97 9.40 -8.00 -3.31
CA PRO A 97 9.21 -9.34 -3.82
C PRO A 97 7.79 -9.80 -3.45
N ARG A 98 7.03 -10.27 -4.44
CA ARG A 98 5.69 -10.87 -4.25
C ARG A 98 5.76 -12.15 -3.43
#